data_AF-A0ABF7QC83-F1
#
_entry.id   AF-A0ABF7QC83-F1
#
_cell.length_a   1.000
_cell.length_b   1.000
_cell.length_c   1.000
_cell.angle_alpha   90.00
_cell.angle_beta   90.00
_cell.angle_gamma   90.00
#
_symmetry.space_group_name_H-M   'P 1'
#
loop_
_entity.id
_entity.type
_entity.pdbx_description
1 polymer ?
#
loop_
_entity_poly.entity_id
_entity_poly.type
_entity_poly.pdbx_seq_one_letter_code
_entity_poly.pdbx_strand_id
1 'polypeptide(L)'
;MFGRKNNAAALAALAANAITAKVMVADDKLNIVYMNEAVMELLREAEADLKTQLPNFRVDGLIGTNIDVFHKDPSHQRHMLQALASEHRATIKIGKWMFDLIAQPLRHPDGTRAGTVVEWSDASVRLQNLDFGAQVAAISRSQAVIEFNMDGTIVTANDNFLNALGYSLPEIQGKHHSIFVAPEERDSAAYREFWAKLNRGEYQAAEYKRIGKGGKEVWIQASYNPVFDQNGKPFKVVKFATDVTAQKLRNADLAGQIAAISKSQAVIEFELDGTVINANDNFLQALGYTLSEIKGRNHSMFVDPSERDSQAYRNFWAALNRGEYQAAEYKRIGKGGREVWIQASYNPILDLNGRPFKVVKYATDVTRQVLVRMGNERVRGMMESVAAGAEELNASVREISEAMTKSRETAIGAADRVASADSQAKRLSEATQAMSGIVELIGNITGQINLLALNATIESARAGDAGRGFAVVASEVKNLATQAKAATDKIGAEIAGLNGISSEVVNALNAIKAEIQNVSEYVTSTAAAVEEQSTVTGEMSSSMQRAAAEAQAIAAGRA
;
A
#
# COMPACT_ATOMS: atom_id res chain seq x y z
N MET A 1 -33.75 46.68 102.32
CA MET A 1 -32.83 46.30 101.23
C MET A 1 -33.03 44.82 100.80
N PHE A 2 -34.27 44.34 100.66
CA PHE A 2 -34.58 42.91 100.41
C PHE A 2 -35.20 42.61 99.01
N GLY A 3 -35.42 43.62 98.16
CA GLY A 3 -36.06 43.45 96.84
C GLY A 3 -35.12 43.36 95.62
N ARG A 4 -33.81 43.61 95.76
CA ARG A 4 -32.88 43.67 94.61
C ARG A 4 -32.31 42.31 94.16
N LYS A 5 -32.15 41.33 95.06
CA LYS A 5 -31.56 40.01 94.72
C LYS A 5 -32.50 39.12 93.90
N ASN A 6 -33.81 39.15 94.14
CA ASN A 6 -34.78 38.37 93.35
C ASN A 6 -34.95 38.89 91.91
N ASN A 7 -34.70 40.18 91.66
CA ASN A 7 -34.90 40.77 90.34
C ASN A 7 -33.78 40.43 89.35
N ALA A 8 -32.53 40.27 89.83
CA ALA A 8 -31.39 39.93 88.98
C ALA A 8 -31.42 38.47 88.49
N ALA A 9 -31.80 37.52 89.36
CA ALA A 9 -31.95 36.12 88.99
C ALA A 9 -33.12 35.91 87.99
N ALA A 10 -34.25 36.61 88.21
CA ALA A 10 -35.37 36.60 87.27
C ALA A 10 -34.99 37.19 85.91
N LEU A 11 -34.23 38.29 85.88
CA LEU A 11 -33.77 38.90 84.64
C LEU A 11 -32.78 38.00 83.87
N ALA A 12 -31.87 37.32 84.58
CA ALA A 12 -30.96 36.35 83.97
C ALA A 12 -31.69 35.14 83.38
N ALA A 13 -32.72 34.64 84.06
CA ALA A 13 -33.57 33.57 83.54
C ALA A 13 -34.39 34.01 82.31
N LEU A 14 -34.97 35.22 82.35
CA LEU A 14 -35.67 35.79 81.19
C LEU A 14 -34.71 36.03 80.01
N ALA A 15 -33.48 36.49 80.26
CA ALA A 15 -32.46 36.65 79.23
C ALA A 15 -32.05 35.30 78.62
N ALA A 16 -31.80 34.27 79.43
CA ALA A 16 -31.52 32.91 78.95
C ALA A 16 -32.68 32.34 78.10
N ASN A 17 -33.92 32.76 78.39
CA ASN A 17 -35.08 32.37 77.59
C ASN A 17 -35.22 33.14 76.28
N ALA A 18 -34.73 34.38 76.24
CA ALA A 18 -34.85 35.26 75.07
C ALA A 18 -33.70 35.13 74.06
N ILE A 19 -32.55 34.53 74.44
CA ILE A 19 -31.44 34.31 73.51
C ILE A 19 -31.80 33.24 72.47
N THR A 20 -31.28 33.42 71.25
CA THR A 20 -31.49 32.51 70.12
C THR A 20 -30.55 31.30 70.12
N ALA A 21 -29.53 31.31 70.98
CA ALA A 21 -28.72 30.12 71.25
C ALA A 21 -29.62 29.05 71.84
N LYS A 22 -29.50 27.81 71.38
CA LYS A 22 -30.43 26.75 71.75
C LYS A 22 -29.87 26.03 72.96
N VAL A 23 -30.38 26.35 74.14
CA VAL A 23 -29.74 26.00 75.41
C VAL A 23 -30.59 25.01 76.20
N MET A 24 -29.97 23.91 76.60
CA MET A 24 -30.51 22.93 77.53
C MET A 24 -29.60 22.85 78.76
N VAL A 25 -30.17 22.84 79.96
CA VAL A 25 -29.42 22.69 81.21
C VAL A 25 -29.90 21.45 81.95
N ALA A 26 -28.94 20.66 82.40
CA ALA A 26 -29.17 19.55 83.29
C ALA A 26 -28.50 19.79 84.65
N ASP A 27 -29.11 19.31 85.73
CA ASP A 27 -28.54 19.36 87.09
C ASP A 27 -27.31 18.43 87.25
N ASP A 28 -26.75 18.37 88.45
CA ASP A 28 -25.60 17.51 88.80
C ASP A 28 -25.92 16.00 88.69
N LYS A 29 -27.21 15.64 88.72
CA LYS A 29 -27.73 14.28 88.47
C LYS A 29 -28.12 14.06 87.01
N LEU A 30 -27.85 15.03 86.14
CA LEU A 30 -28.11 15.01 84.71
C LEU A 30 -29.60 14.97 84.35
N ASN A 31 -30.48 15.44 85.24
CA ASN A 31 -31.88 15.68 84.92
C ASN A 31 -32.01 17.04 84.24
N ILE A 32 -32.76 17.10 83.15
CA ILE A 32 -33.00 18.33 82.39
C ILE A 32 -33.87 19.24 83.24
N VAL A 33 -33.31 20.35 83.70
CA VAL A 33 -33.99 21.32 84.56
C VAL A 33 -34.45 22.56 83.80
N TYR A 34 -33.88 22.82 82.63
CA TYR A 34 -34.23 23.99 81.83
C TYR A 34 -33.96 23.76 80.34
N MET A 35 -34.85 24.28 79.50
CA MET A 35 -34.70 24.39 78.05
C MET A 35 -35.31 25.72 77.64
N ASN A 36 -34.60 26.51 76.84
CA ASN A 36 -35.17 27.74 76.30
C ASN A 36 -36.05 27.46 75.06
N GLU A 37 -36.85 28.45 74.66
CA GLU A 37 -37.75 28.31 73.49
C GLU A 37 -36.99 27.89 72.23
N ALA A 38 -35.79 28.43 71.99
CA ALA A 38 -35.01 28.14 70.79
C ALA A 38 -34.58 26.66 70.66
N VAL A 39 -34.24 25.97 71.76
CA VAL A 39 -33.93 24.52 71.71
C VAL A 39 -35.21 23.68 71.66
N MET A 40 -36.29 24.13 72.30
CA MET A 40 -37.59 23.47 72.23
C MET A 40 -38.12 23.48 70.79
N GLU A 41 -38.04 24.61 70.08
CA GLU A 41 -38.42 24.73 68.67
C GLU A 41 -37.59 23.81 67.76
N LEU A 42 -36.25 23.83 67.89
CA LEU A 42 -35.38 22.94 67.11
C LEU A 42 -35.74 21.47 67.32
N LEU A 43 -35.91 21.05 68.58
CA LEU A 43 -36.21 19.66 68.89
C LEU A 43 -37.64 19.28 68.49
N ARG A 44 -38.61 20.22 68.51
CA ARG A 44 -39.98 20.00 67.99
C ARG A 44 -39.97 19.80 66.48
N GLU A 45 -39.20 20.61 65.75
CA GLU A 45 -39.02 20.46 64.30
C GLU A 45 -38.40 19.09 63.97
N ALA A 46 -37.41 18.66 64.74
CA ALA A 46 -36.76 17.37 64.56
C ALA A 46 -37.55 16.18 65.14
N GLU A 47 -38.58 16.40 65.96
CA GLU A 47 -39.20 15.38 66.83
C GLU A 47 -39.71 14.17 66.05
N ALA A 48 -40.37 14.39 64.91
CA ALA A 48 -40.91 13.33 64.07
C ALA A 48 -39.80 12.38 63.56
N ASP A 49 -38.66 12.94 63.15
CA ASP A 49 -37.52 12.15 62.70
C ASP A 49 -36.75 11.54 63.87
N LEU A 50 -36.59 12.27 64.98
CA LEU A 50 -35.92 11.77 66.19
C LEU A 50 -36.64 10.54 66.75
N LYS A 51 -37.98 10.52 66.75
CA LYS A 51 -38.80 9.37 67.17
C LYS A 51 -38.52 8.09 66.41
N THR A 52 -38.01 8.17 65.17
CA THR A 52 -37.62 6.97 64.41
C THR A 52 -36.42 6.24 65.02
N GLN A 53 -35.58 6.96 65.76
CA GLN A 53 -34.39 6.41 66.45
C GLN A 53 -34.57 6.34 67.97
N LEU A 54 -35.42 7.20 68.52
CA LEU A 54 -35.74 7.33 69.95
C LEU A 54 -37.27 7.26 70.14
N PRO A 55 -37.90 6.07 70.11
CA PRO A 55 -39.37 5.93 70.04
C PRO A 55 -40.16 6.63 71.16
N ASN A 56 -39.55 6.78 72.33
CA ASN A 56 -40.16 7.42 73.50
C ASN A 56 -39.86 8.92 73.61
N PHE A 57 -39.18 9.51 72.63
CA PHE A 57 -38.81 10.92 72.63
C PHE A 57 -40.05 11.81 72.49
N ARG A 58 -40.24 12.76 73.42
CA ARG A 58 -41.33 13.75 73.41
C ARG A 58 -40.78 15.06 73.94
N VAL A 59 -40.75 16.11 73.11
CA VAL A 59 -40.08 17.37 73.48
C VAL A 59 -40.73 18.02 74.70
N ASP A 60 -42.05 18.06 74.73
CA ASP A 60 -42.82 18.62 75.86
C ASP A 60 -42.69 17.83 77.16
N GLY A 61 -42.11 16.62 77.10
CA GLY A 61 -41.84 15.76 78.26
C GLY A 61 -40.38 15.73 78.69
N LEU A 62 -39.49 16.51 78.08
CA LEU A 62 -38.05 16.42 78.37
C LEU A 62 -37.66 17.05 79.71
N ILE A 63 -38.25 18.18 80.08
CA ILE A 63 -37.96 18.82 81.37
C ILE A 63 -38.40 17.89 82.51
N GLY A 64 -37.47 17.61 83.43
CA GLY A 64 -37.65 16.66 84.53
C GLY A 64 -37.20 15.23 84.22
N THR A 65 -36.86 14.91 82.97
CA THR A 65 -36.28 13.61 82.59
C THR A 65 -34.75 13.65 82.60
N ASN A 66 -34.12 12.49 82.62
CA ASN A 66 -32.67 12.38 82.55
C ASN A 66 -32.19 12.48 81.09
N ILE A 67 -31.07 13.17 80.83
CA ILE A 67 -30.49 13.33 79.46
C ILE A 67 -30.13 12.00 78.78
N ASP A 68 -30.09 10.90 79.52
CA ASP A 68 -29.93 9.55 79.00
C ASP A 68 -30.92 9.21 77.87
N VAL A 69 -32.09 9.85 77.85
CA VAL A 69 -33.10 9.65 76.80
C VAL A 69 -32.58 9.92 75.38
N PHE A 70 -31.47 10.67 75.24
CA PHE A 70 -30.83 10.97 73.97
C PHE A 70 -29.75 9.95 73.55
N HIS A 71 -29.37 9.00 74.41
CA HIS A 71 -28.16 8.18 74.25
C HIS A 71 -28.47 6.68 74.21
N LYS A 72 -27.81 5.97 73.28
CA LYS A 72 -27.88 4.50 73.18
C LYS A 72 -27.09 3.79 74.30
N ASP A 73 -26.00 4.41 74.76
CA ASP A 73 -25.24 4.01 75.95
C ASP A 73 -25.16 5.16 76.96
N PRO A 74 -26.16 5.26 77.86
CA PRO A 74 -26.18 6.23 78.94
C PRO A 74 -24.93 6.23 79.84
N SER A 75 -24.34 5.07 80.08
CA SER A 75 -23.25 4.92 81.06
C SER A 75 -21.97 5.65 80.61
N HIS A 76 -21.65 5.56 79.32
CA HIS A 76 -20.55 6.29 78.70
C HIS A 76 -20.73 7.82 78.79
N GLN A 77 -21.92 8.33 78.43
CA GLN A 77 -22.18 9.78 78.47
C GLN A 77 -22.13 10.34 79.89
N ARG A 78 -22.67 9.62 80.87
CA ARG A 78 -22.62 10.01 82.27
C ARG A 78 -21.18 10.15 82.76
N HIS A 79 -20.32 9.18 82.44
CA HIS A 79 -18.90 9.23 82.81
C HIS A 79 -18.20 10.45 82.21
N MET A 80 -18.41 10.70 80.91
CA MET A 80 -17.83 11.85 80.21
C MET A 80 -18.28 13.18 80.81
N LEU A 81 -19.59 13.36 81.05
CA LEU A 81 -20.13 14.61 81.59
C LEU A 81 -19.74 14.85 83.04
N GLN A 82 -19.60 13.81 83.86
CA GLN A 82 -19.09 13.93 85.23
C GLN A 82 -17.62 14.36 85.25
N ALA A 83 -16.79 13.85 84.33
CA ALA A 83 -15.38 14.20 84.18
C ALA A 83 -15.15 15.55 83.46
N LEU A 84 -16.21 16.19 82.96
CA LEU A 84 -16.14 17.42 82.15
C LEU A 84 -15.55 18.60 82.96
N ALA A 85 -14.27 18.91 82.71
CA ALA A 85 -13.55 19.99 83.37
C ALA A 85 -13.63 21.33 82.62
N SER A 86 -13.77 21.30 81.29
CA SER A 86 -13.86 22.45 80.40
C SER A 86 -14.86 22.17 79.26
N GLU A 87 -15.05 23.11 78.35
CA GLU A 87 -15.96 22.96 77.21
C GLU A 87 -15.64 21.71 76.36
N HIS A 88 -16.67 20.95 76.00
CA HIS A 88 -16.58 19.83 75.07
C HIS A 88 -17.47 20.06 73.85
N ARG A 89 -16.93 19.82 72.66
CA ARG A 89 -17.63 19.99 71.37
C ARG A 89 -17.76 18.66 70.67
N ALA A 90 -18.96 18.35 70.18
CA ALA A 90 -19.23 17.14 69.42
C ALA A 90 -20.24 17.41 68.31
N THR A 91 -20.09 16.75 67.16
CA THR A 91 -21.14 16.66 66.14
C THR A 91 -21.77 15.28 66.22
N ILE A 92 -23.09 15.22 66.39
CA ILE A 92 -23.82 13.95 66.45
C ILE A 92 -24.82 13.84 65.30
N LYS A 93 -25.12 12.61 64.91
CA LYS A 93 -26.14 12.29 63.91
C LYS A 93 -27.29 11.54 64.56
N ILE A 94 -28.51 12.04 64.43
CA ILE A 94 -29.71 11.32 64.84
C ILE A 94 -30.72 11.34 63.68
N GLY A 95 -30.95 10.17 63.08
CA GLY A 95 -31.75 10.06 61.85
C GLY A 95 -31.10 10.84 60.72
N LYS A 96 -31.87 11.76 60.11
CA LYS A 96 -31.38 12.68 59.06
C LYS A 96 -30.73 13.96 59.62
N TRP A 97 -30.91 14.24 60.92
CA TRP A 97 -30.44 15.47 61.53
C TRP A 97 -28.99 15.35 62.01
N MET A 98 -28.25 16.45 61.85
CA MET A 98 -26.88 16.61 62.32
C MET A 98 -26.86 17.75 63.35
N PHE A 99 -26.46 17.49 64.58
CA PHE A 99 -26.39 18.50 65.62
C PHE A 99 -24.95 18.74 66.05
N ASP A 100 -24.55 20.01 66.10
CA ASP A 100 -23.37 20.44 66.84
C ASP A 100 -23.78 20.74 68.28
N LEU A 101 -23.09 20.09 69.21
CA LEU A 101 -23.28 20.20 70.65
C LEU A 101 -22.06 20.84 71.29
N ILE A 102 -22.30 21.81 72.15
CA ILE A 102 -21.27 22.42 73.00
C ILE A 102 -21.70 22.22 74.45
N ALA A 103 -21.07 21.29 75.16
CA ALA A 103 -21.35 21.01 76.57
C ALA A 103 -20.34 21.76 77.46
N GLN A 104 -20.84 22.50 78.45
CA GLN A 104 -20.03 23.23 79.40
C GLN A 104 -20.45 22.92 80.85
N PRO A 105 -19.48 22.69 81.77
CA PRO A 105 -19.80 22.44 83.17
C PRO A 105 -20.22 23.73 83.87
N LEU A 106 -21.40 23.74 84.49
CA LEU A 106 -21.84 24.82 85.37
C LEU A 106 -21.29 24.57 86.78
N ARG A 107 -20.75 25.62 87.41
CA ARG A 107 -20.19 25.55 88.77
C ARG A 107 -20.81 26.60 89.66
N HIS A 108 -20.98 26.25 90.94
CA HIS A 108 -21.31 27.20 91.98
C HIS A 108 -20.12 28.15 92.25
N PRO A 109 -20.32 29.30 92.91
CA PRO A 109 -19.24 30.22 93.27
C PRO A 109 -18.13 29.59 94.13
N ASP A 110 -18.43 28.51 94.85
CA ASP A 110 -17.48 27.73 95.65
C ASP A 110 -16.67 26.70 94.82
N GLY A 111 -16.91 26.62 93.51
CA GLY A 111 -16.23 25.74 92.56
C GLY A 111 -16.85 24.35 92.39
N THR A 112 -17.85 23.99 93.20
CA THR A 112 -18.55 22.70 93.10
C THR A 112 -19.44 22.63 91.85
N ARG A 113 -19.69 21.42 91.33
CA ARG A 113 -20.46 21.21 90.09
C ARG A 113 -21.94 21.49 90.35
N ALA A 114 -22.52 22.43 89.62
CA ALA A 114 -23.94 22.78 89.67
C ALA A 114 -24.76 22.01 88.62
N GLY A 115 -24.14 21.62 87.51
CA GLY A 115 -24.82 20.95 86.40
C GLY A 115 -24.05 21.08 85.10
N THR A 116 -24.74 20.89 83.97
CA THR A 116 -24.17 21.03 82.63
C THR A 116 -25.11 21.85 81.76
N VAL A 117 -24.57 22.83 81.05
CA VAL A 117 -25.29 23.50 79.97
C VAL A 117 -24.83 22.91 78.64
N VAL A 118 -25.76 22.64 77.73
CA VAL A 118 -25.50 22.17 76.37
C VAL A 118 -26.14 23.15 75.40
N GLU A 119 -25.32 23.74 74.54
CA GLU A 119 -25.78 24.50 73.39
C GLU A 119 -25.92 23.58 72.18
N TRP A 120 -27.03 23.69 71.48
CA TRP A 120 -27.38 22.91 70.29
C TRP A 120 -27.37 23.82 69.05
N SER A 121 -26.91 23.29 67.92
CA SER A 121 -27.11 23.95 66.63
C SER A 121 -27.25 22.93 65.51
N ASP A 122 -28.02 23.26 64.48
CA ASP A 122 -28.13 22.43 63.28
C ASP A 122 -26.84 22.57 62.46
N ALA A 123 -26.14 21.44 62.29
CA ALA A 123 -24.89 21.37 61.55
C ALA A 123 -25.08 21.22 60.04
N SER A 124 -26.33 21.07 59.56
CA SER A 124 -26.64 20.78 58.15
C SER A 124 -26.04 21.82 57.19
N VAL A 125 -26.18 23.11 57.50
CA VAL A 125 -25.62 24.20 56.68
C VAL A 125 -24.08 24.16 56.67
N ARG A 126 -23.45 23.94 57.83
CA ARG A 126 -21.98 23.84 57.93
C ARG A 126 -21.45 22.65 57.13
N LEU A 127 -22.10 21.49 57.25
CA LEU A 127 -21.71 20.28 56.53
C LEU A 127 -21.97 20.40 55.02
N GLN A 128 -23.06 21.04 54.61
CA GLN A 128 -23.33 21.33 53.20
C GLN A 128 -22.27 22.27 52.62
N ASN A 129 -21.84 23.29 53.35
CA ASN A 129 -20.74 24.16 52.93
C ASN A 129 -19.40 23.42 52.84
N LEU A 130 -19.14 22.47 53.75
CA LEU A 130 -17.97 21.59 53.67
C LEU A 130 -18.03 20.69 52.43
N ASP A 131 -19.19 20.14 52.10
CA ASP A 131 -19.40 19.35 50.89
C ASP A 131 -19.17 20.18 49.61
N PHE A 132 -19.76 21.38 49.52
CA PHE A 132 -19.50 22.30 48.42
C PHE A 132 -18.02 22.65 48.29
N GLY A 133 -17.32 22.90 49.41
CA GLY A 133 -15.88 23.10 49.43
C GLY A 133 -15.12 21.88 48.90
N ALA A 134 -15.52 20.67 49.30
CA ALA A 134 -14.91 19.43 48.83
C ALA A 134 -15.14 19.18 47.32
N GLN A 135 -16.33 19.50 46.81
CA GLN A 135 -16.65 19.44 45.37
C GLN A 135 -15.80 20.43 44.56
N VAL A 136 -15.69 21.68 45.01
CA VAL A 136 -14.82 22.70 44.37
C VAL A 136 -13.36 22.25 44.38
N ALA A 137 -12.88 21.68 45.49
CA ALA A 137 -11.54 21.11 45.56
C ALA A 137 -11.36 19.94 44.57
N ALA A 138 -12.38 19.10 44.37
CA ALA A 138 -12.35 18.01 43.39
C ALA A 138 -12.30 18.52 41.95
N ILE A 139 -13.04 19.57 41.61
CA ILE A 139 -12.96 20.24 40.31
C ILE A 139 -11.57 20.84 40.11
N SER A 140 -11.06 21.55 41.13
CA SER A 140 -9.73 22.17 41.08
C SER A 140 -8.60 21.16 40.86
N ARG A 141 -8.73 19.91 41.32
CA ARG A 141 -7.75 18.84 41.06
C ARG A 141 -7.71 18.40 39.60
N SER A 142 -8.84 18.44 38.89
CA SER A 142 -8.95 17.89 37.53
C SER A 142 -8.93 18.93 36.42
N GLN A 143 -9.29 20.19 36.72
CA GLN A 143 -9.40 21.25 35.72
C GLN A 143 -8.55 22.46 36.09
N ALA A 144 -8.16 23.24 35.08
CA ALA A 144 -7.59 24.56 35.26
C ALA A 144 -8.70 25.55 35.65
N VAL A 145 -8.54 26.22 36.78
CA VAL A 145 -9.51 27.17 37.34
C VAL A 145 -8.83 28.51 37.56
N ILE A 146 -9.50 29.59 37.12
CA ILE A 146 -9.09 30.96 37.36
C ILE A 146 -10.31 31.84 37.61
N GLU A 147 -10.18 32.76 38.55
CA GLU A 147 -11.23 33.70 38.93
C GLU A 147 -10.86 35.12 38.51
N PHE A 148 -11.87 35.84 38.04
CA PHE A 148 -11.74 37.24 37.66
C PHE A 148 -12.80 38.10 38.35
N ASN A 149 -12.46 39.34 38.64
CA ASN A 149 -13.43 40.40 38.86
C ASN A 149 -14.23 40.64 37.57
N MET A 150 -15.36 41.35 37.69
CA MET A 150 -16.24 41.64 36.55
C MET A 150 -15.59 42.52 35.47
N ASP A 151 -14.53 43.24 35.81
CA ASP A 151 -13.71 44.03 34.89
C ASP A 151 -12.62 43.21 34.17
N GLY A 152 -12.50 41.91 34.48
CA GLY A 152 -11.50 41.01 33.93
C GLY A 152 -10.17 40.96 34.69
N THR A 153 -10.06 41.62 35.84
CA THR A 153 -8.89 41.55 36.72
C THR A 153 -8.79 40.19 37.42
N ILE A 154 -7.62 39.57 37.38
CA ILE A 154 -7.35 38.24 37.93
C ILE A 154 -7.32 38.29 39.46
N VAL A 155 -8.17 37.48 40.10
CA VAL A 155 -8.27 37.36 41.55
C VAL A 155 -7.36 36.23 42.06
N THR A 156 -7.52 35.03 41.49
CA THR A 156 -6.73 33.85 41.85
C THR A 156 -6.78 32.81 40.73
N ALA A 157 -5.85 31.87 40.73
CA ALA A 157 -5.82 30.72 39.82
C ALA A 157 -5.25 29.50 40.54
N ASN A 158 -5.69 28.31 40.16
CA ASN A 158 -5.15 27.06 40.69
C ASN A 158 -3.89 26.60 39.94
N ASP A 159 -3.19 25.62 40.51
CA ASP A 159 -1.95 25.10 39.95
C ASP A 159 -2.11 24.55 38.53
N ASN A 160 -3.25 23.93 38.22
CA ASN A 160 -3.54 23.43 36.88
C ASN A 160 -3.52 24.55 35.82
N PHE A 161 -4.13 25.71 36.12
CA PHE A 161 -4.11 26.87 35.23
C PHE A 161 -2.71 27.46 35.09
N LEU A 162 -2.03 27.63 36.22
CA LEU A 162 -0.69 28.18 36.31
C LEU A 162 0.32 27.34 35.51
N ASN A 163 0.28 26.02 35.70
CA ASN A 163 1.13 25.06 35.00
C ASN A 163 0.86 25.05 33.48
N ALA A 164 -0.41 25.09 33.07
CA ALA A 164 -0.76 25.10 31.64
C ALA A 164 -0.15 26.32 30.91
N LEU A 165 -0.32 27.51 31.48
CA LEU A 165 0.18 28.77 30.89
C LEU A 165 1.62 29.12 31.27
N GLY A 166 2.23 28.41 32.21
CA GLY A 166 3.63 28.61 32.63
C GLY A 166 3.87 29.84 33.50
N TYR A 167 2.85 30.34 34.19
CA TYR A 167 2.96 31.48 35.11
C TYR A 167 2.89 31.02 36.57
N SER A 168 3.44 31.80 37.49
CA SER A 168 3.13 31.72 38.91
C SER A 168 1.98 32.68 39.29
N LEU A 169 1.28 32.41 40.39
CA LEU A 169 0.17 33.28 40.83
C LEU A 169 0.59 34.76 41.01
N PRO A 170 1.72 35.08 41.68
CA PRO A 170 2.15 36.48 41.84
C PRO A 170 2.42 37.21 40.53
N GLU A 171 2.73 36.49 39.44
CA GLU A 171 2.98 37.09 38.13
C GLU A 171 1.70 37.53 37.41
N ILE A 172 0.54 36.97 37.79
CA ILE A 172 -0.72 37.20 37.08
C ILE A 172 -1.79 37.86 37.97
N GLN A 173 -1.72 37.70 39.29
CA GLN A 173 -2.70 38.26 40.21
C GLN A 173 -2.74 39.79 40.11
N GLY A 174 -3.95 40.35 40.06
CA GLY A 174 -4.15 41.79 39.88
C GLY A 174 -3.95 42.29 38.44
N LYS A 175 -3.51 41.45 37.50
CA LYS A 175 -3.44 41.81 36.07
C LYS A 175 -4.77 41.50 35.38
N HIS A 176 -4.99 42.14 34.24
CA HIS A 176 -6.18 41.89 33.43
C HIS A 176 -6.02 40.63 32.56
N HIS A 177 -7.10 39.87 32.34
CA HIS A 177 -7.16 38.65 31.50
C HIS A 177 -6.49 38.79 30.13
N SER A 178 -6.43 40.00 29.56
CA SER A 178 -5.81 40.31 28.28
C SER A 178 -4.33 39.90 28.17
N ILE A 179 -3.62 39.69 29.29
CA ILE A 179 -2.24 39.18 29.25
C ILE A 179 -2.12 37.79 28.62
N PHE A 180 -3.22 37.02 28.57
CA PHE A 180 -3.25 35.68 27.98
C PHE A 180 -3.76 35.68 26.54
N VAL A 181 -4.01 36.84 25.94
CA VAL A 181 -4.68 36.97 24.65
C VAL A 181 -3.72 37.59 23.65
N ALA A 182 -3.74 37.11 22.40
CA ALA A 182 -2.92 37.69 21.33
C ALA A 182 -3.29 39.17 21.09
N PRO A 183 -2.33 40.04 20.73
CA PRO A 183 -2.59 41.48 20.55
C PRO A 183 -3.76 41.78 19.62
N GLU A 184 -3.88 41.05 18.51
CA GLU A 184 -4.91 41.23 17.49
C GLU A 184 -6.31 40.89 18.02
N GLU A 185 -6.43 39.81 18.80
CA GLU A 185 -7.69 39.42 19.45
C GLU A 185 -8.05 40.38 20.59
N ARG A 186 -7.07 40.78 21.40
CA ARG A 186 -7.26 41.70 22.54
C ARG A 186 -7.88 43.03 22.10
N ASP A 187 -7.43 43.57 20.98
CA ASP A 187 -7.84 44.90 20.52
C ASP A 187 -9.15 44.84 19.68
N SER A 188 -9.67 43.63 19.43
CA SER A 188 -10.87 43.38 18.63
C SER A 188 -12.18 43.80 19.32
N ALA A 189 -13.21 44.08 18.51
CA ALA A 189 -14.57 44.31 19.00
C ALA A 189 -15.16 43.05 19.67
N ALA A 190 -14.79 41.86 19.19
CA ALA A 190 -15.25 40.59 19.74
C ALA A 190 -14.79 40.39 21.19
N TYR A 191 -13.56 40.80 21.53
CA TYR A 191 -13.04 40.70 22.90
C TYR A 191 -13.74 41.67 23.87
N ARG A 192 -14.12 42.87 23.41
CA ARG A 192 -14.92 43.81 24.21
C ARG A 192 -16.33 43.27 24.46
N GLU A 193 -16.98 42.75 23.43
CA GLU A 193 -18.33 42.16 23.56
C GLU A 193 -18.32 40.90 24.44
N PHE A 194 -17.24 40.10 24.38
CA PHE A 194 -17.04 38.95 25.26
C PHE A 194 -17.16 39.33 26.75
N TRP A 195 -16.47 40.37 27.19
CA TRP A 195 -16.59 40.85 28.58
C TRP A 195 -17.94 41.52 28.87
N ALA A 196 -18.54 42.20 27.89
CA ALA A 196 -19.88 42.77 28.04
C ALA A 196 -20.95 41.68 28.30
N LYS A 197 -20.86 40.54 27.60
CA LYS A 197 -21.72 39.36 27.81
C LYS A 197 -21.59 38.79 29.22
N LEU A 198 -20.35 38.57 29.68
CA LEU A 198 -20.09 38.09 31.03
C LEU A 198 -20.64 39.04 32.10
N ASN A 199 -20.54 40.35 31.86
CA ASN A 199 -21.12 41.38 32.73
C ASN A 199 -22.65 41.37 32.78
N ARG A 200 -23.32 40.85 31.74
CA ARG A 200 -24.77 40.61 31.73
C ARG A 200 -25.17 39.26 32.34
N GLY A 201 -24.21 38.46 32.81
CA GLY A 201 -24.45 37.12 33.36
C GLY A 201 -24.48 36.00 32.32
N GLU A 202 -24.17 36.29 31.05
CA GLU A 202 -24.15 35.29 29.98
C GLU A 202 -22.82 34.51 30.04
N TYR A 203 -22.89 33.19 30.27
CA TYR A 203 -21.69 32.33 30.22
C TYR A 203 -21.27 32.07 28.77
N GLN A 204 -19.98 31.78 28.56
CA GLN A 204 -19.47 31.43 27.23
C GLN A 204 -18.50 30.26 27.28
N ALA A 205 -18.72 29.26 26.41
CA ALA A 205 -17.85 28.10 26.24
C ALA A 205 -17.36 27.97 24.80
N ALA A 206 -16.05 27.83 24.61
CA ALA A 206 -15.42 27.59 23.30
C ALA A 206 -13.99 27.05 23.47
N GLU A 207 -13.33 26.76 22.35
CA GLU A 207 -11.88 26.57 22.31
C GLU A 207 -11.19 27.90 22.04
N TYR A 208 -10.11 28.16 22.77
CA TYR A 208 -9.38 29.41 22.69
C TYR A 208 -7.88 29.15 22.59
N LYS A 209 -7.22 29.93 21.74
CA LYS A 209 -5.77 30.08 21.79
C LYS A 209 -5.42 31.12 22.86
N ARG A 210 -4.49 30.79 23.74
CA ARG A 210 -3.96 31.66 24.79
C ARG A 210 -2.45 31.70 24.75
N ILE A 211 -1.91 32.83 25.20
CA ILE A 211 -0.47 33.10 25.21
C ILE A 211 0.02 32.95 26.65
N GLY A 212 0.76 31.87 26.87
CA GLY A 212 1.48 31.59 28.10
C GLY A 212 2.75 32.42 28.24
N LYS A 213 3.47 32.21 29.34
CA LYS A 213 4.74 32.88 29.63
C LYS A 213 5.75 32.62 28.51
N GLY A 214 6.50 33.66 28.13
CA GLY A 214 7.49 33.57 27.05
C GLY A 214 6.91 33.41 25.65
N GLY A 215 5.61 33.67 25.45
CA GLY A 215 4.95 33.56 24.14
C GLY A 215 4.47 32.15 23.79
N LYS A 216 4.51 31.20 24.73
CA LYS A 216 4.05 29.83 24.52
C LYS A 216 2.58 29.81 24.12
N GLU A 217 2.27 29.22 22.97
CA GLU A 217 0.88 29.03 22.55
C GLU A 217 0.24 27.86 23.30
N VAL A 218 -0.92 28.09 23.89
CA VAL A 218 -1.69 27.07 24.61
C VAL A 218 -3.12 27.10 24.10
N TRP A 219 -3.62 25.95 23.66
CA TRP A 219 -5.02 25.77 23.28
C TRP A 219 -5.79 25.21 24.46
N ILE A 220 -6.87 25.90 24.82
CA ILE A 220 -7.73 25.48 25.92
C ILE A 220 -9.17 25.33 25.44
N GLN A 221 -9.85 24.28 25.90
CA GLN A 221 -11.31 24.23 25.88
C GLN A 221 -11.78 24.83 27.20
N ALA A 222 -12.50 25.95 27.17
CA ALA A 222 -12.83 26.69 28.38
C ALA A 222 -14.28 27.19 28.41
N SER A 223 -14.85 27.23 29.62
CA SER A 223 -16.11 27.91 29.93
C SER A 223 -15.86 29.04 30.93
N TYR A 224 -16.37 30.23 30.65
CA TYR A 224 -16.33 31.40 31.52
C TYR A 224 -17.73 31.60 32.11
N ASN A 225 -17.84 31.51 33.43
CA ASN A 225 -19.12 31.41 34.14
C ASN A 225 -19.25 32.55 35.16
N PRO A 226 -20.12 33.54 34.92
CA PRO A 226 -20.44 34.55 35.92
C PRO A 226 -21.06 33.93 37.18
N VAL A 227 -20.65 34.40 38.35
CA VAL A 227 -21.18 34.00 39.67
C VAL A 227 -21.99 35.16 40.23
N PHE A 228 -23.17 34.84 40.75
CA PHE A 228 -24.18 35.80 41.16
C PHE A 228 -24.23 35.96 42.69
N ASP A 229 -24.53 37.16 43.16
CA ASP A 229 -24.82 37.44 44.57
C ASP A 229 -26.25 37.02 44.96
N GLN A 230 -26.62 37.23 46.22
CA GLN A 230 -27.96 36.90 46.73
C GLN A 230 -29.12 37.66 46.05
N ASN A 231 -28.83 38.75 45.33
CA ASN A 231 -29.80 39.55 44.60
C ASN A 231 -29.83 39.20 43.10
N GLY A 232 -29.07 38.18 42.67
CA GLY A 232 -28.97 37.77 41.27
C GLY A 232 -28.09 38.68 40.42
N LYS A 233 -27.20 39.49 41.01
CA LYS A 233 -26.26 40.33 40.27
C LYS A 233 -24.91 39.60 40.10
N PRO A 234 -24.34 39.52 38.88
CA PRO A 234 -22.98 39.00 38.67
C PRO A 234 -21.95 39.82 39.45
N PHE A 235 -21.07 39.16 40.20
CA PHE A 235 -20.01 39.84 40.97
C PHE A 235 -18.60 39.31 40.72
N LYS A 236 -18.44 38.10 40.15
CA LYS A 236 -17.16 37.57 39.67
C LYS A 236 -17.38 36.60 38.51
N VAL A 237 -16.30 36.23 37.81
CA VAL A 237 -16.31 35.21 36.75
C VAL A 237 -15.36 34.08 37.14
N VAL A 238 -15.85 32.84 37.10
CA VAL A 238 -15.03 31.63 37.28
C VAL A 238 -14.89 30.94 35.94
N LYS A 239 -13.65 30.74 35.52
CA LYS A 239 -13.34 30.01 34.29
C LYS A 239 -12.85 28.62 34.64
N PHE A 240 -13.43 27.63 33.95
CA PHE A 240 -12.96 26.25 33.94
C PHE A 240 -12.34 25.95 32.58
N ALA A 241 -11.18 25.31 32.55
CA ALA A 241 -10.46 25.01 31.33
C ALA A 241 -9.74 23.67 31.36
N THR A 242 -9.63 23.07 30.17
CA THR A 242 -8.80 21.89 29.89
C THR A 242 -7.78 22.27 28.83
N ASP A 243 -6.50 21.96 29.07
CA ASP A 243 -5.45 22.12 28.06
C ASP A 243 -5.63 21.03 26.97
N VAL A 244 -5.91 21.46 25.75
CA VAL A 244 -6.09 20.61 24.57
C VAL A 244 -4.97 20.79 23.55
N THR A 245 -3.87 21.45 23.92
CA THR A 245 -2.73 21.76 23.04
C THR A 245 -2.15 20.49 22.42
N ALA A 246 -1.88 19.47 23.24
CA ALA A 246 -1.34 18.21 22.75
C ALA A 246 -2.30 17.51 21.76
N GLN A 247 -3.61 17.59 22.00
CA GLN A 247 -4.60 17.03 21.08
C GLN A 247 -4.67 17.81 19.77
N LYS A 248 -4.65 19.14 19.82
CA LYS A 248 -4.64 20.01 18.64
C LYS A 248 -3.41 19.79 17.77
N LEU A 249 -2.22 19.69 18.39
CA LEU A 249 -0.98 19.41 17.68
C LEU A 249 -1.00 18.03 17.03
N ARG A 250 -1.47 16.99 17.73
CA ARG A 250 -1.65 15.65 17.13
C ARG A 250 -2.60 15.68 15.94
N ASN A 251 -3.74 16.35 16.06
CA ASN A 251 -4.69 16.46 14.94
C ASN A 251 -4.10 17.22 13.75
N ALA A 252 -3.33 18.28 14.01
CA ALA A 252 -2.65 19.05 12.96
C ALA A 252 -1.56 18.22 12.26
N ASP A 253 -0.79 17.44 13.03
CA ASP A 253 0.22 16.52 12.50
C ASP A 253 -0.42 15.43 11.61
N LEU A 254 -1.47 14.76 12.11
CA LEU A 254 -2.22 13.76 11.34
C LEU A 254 -2.81 14.34 10.04
N ALA A 255 -3.40 15.54 10.12
CA ALA A 255 -3.91 16.24 8.93
C ALA A 255 -2.78 16.58 7.94
N GLY A 256 -1.61 17.00 8.45
CA GLY A 256 -0.42 17.27 7.66
C GLY A 256 0.11 16.03 6.93
N GLN A 257 0.15 14.87 7.61
CA GLN A 257 0.55 13.60 7.02
C GLN A 257 -0.40 13.18 5.89
N ILE A 258 -1.72 13.25 6.10
CA ILE A 258 -2.73 12.95 5.07
C ILE A 258 -2.56 13.87 3.86
N ALA A 259 -2.34 15.17 4.10
CA ALA A 259 -2.11 16.14 3.02
C ALA A 259 -0.82 15.83 2.24
N ALA A 260 0.26 15.41 2.91
CA ALA A 260 1.51 15.02 2.26
C ALA A 260 1.34 13.77 1.38
N ILE A 261 0.58 12.76 1.85
CA ILE A 261 0.23 11.57 1.05
C ILE A 261 -0.61 11.98 -0.17
N SER A 262 -1.64 12.80 0.04
CA SER A 262 -2.52 13.27 -1.04
C SER A 262 -1.77 14.08 -2.11
N LYS A 263 -0.70 14.81 -1.75
CA LYS A 263 0.15 15.52 -2.70
C LYS A 263 0.99 14.60 -3.60
N SER A 264 1.40 13.44 -3.10
CA SER A 264 2.36 12.56 -3.78
C SER A 264 1.75 11.33 -4.44
N GLN A 265 0.58 10.87 -3.97
CA GLN A 265 -0.06 9.66 -4.45
C GLN A 265 -1.48 9.93 -4.95
N ALA A 266 -1.97 9.07 -5.83
CA ALA A 266 -3.38 9.02 -6.20
C ALA A 266 -4.18 8.39 -5.05
N VAL A 267 -5.21 9.09 -4.59
CA VAL A 267 -6.07 8.66 -3.49
C VAL A 267 -7.53 8.68 -3.92
N ILE A 268 -8.24 7.60 -3.62
CA ILE A 268 -9.68 7.49 -3.83
C ILE A 268 -10.33 6.73 -2.68
N GLU A 269 -11.52 7.17 -2.30
CA GLU A 269 -12.30 6.61 -1.20
C GLU A 269 -13.56 5.93 -1.74
N PHE A 270 -13.89 4.77 -1.17
CA PHE A 270 -15.07 4.00 -1.52
C PHE A 270 -15.90 3.66 -0.29
N GLU A 271 -17.21 3.59 -0.48
CA GLU A 271 -18.12 2.82 0.39
C GLU A 271 -17.75 1.32 0.31
N LEU A 272 -18.27 0.52 1.25
CA LEU A 272 -17.99 -0.92 1.33
C LEU A 272 -18.56 -1.73 0.13
N ASP A 273 -19.47 -1.15 -0.65
CA ASP A 273 -19.98 -1.75 -1.89
C ASP A 273 -19.16 -1.34 -3.14
N GLY A 274 -18.12 -0.53 -2.94
CA GLY A 274 -17.27 0.01 -4.01
C GLY A 274 -17.77 1.31 -4.64
N THR A 275 -18.79 1.96 -4.10
CA THR A 275 -19.25 3.28 -4.55
C THR A 275 -18.23 4.36 -4.21
N VAL A 276 -17.85 5.19 -5.17
CA VAL A 276 -16.86 6.27 -4.98
C VAL A 276 -17.45 7.39 -4.11
N ILE A 277 -16.76 7.70 -3.01
CA ILE A 277 -17.08 8.81 -2.10
C ILE A 277 -16.36 10.09 -2.57
N ASN A 278 -15.05 9.99 -2.76
CA ASN A 278 -14.18 11.11 -3.13
C ASN A 278 -12.89 10.63 -3.79
N ALA A 279 -12.20 11.49 -4.54
CA ALA A 279 -10.88 11.23 -5.10
C ALA A 279 -10.06 12.53 -5.17
N ASN A 280 -8.74 12.43 -5.04
CA ASN A 280 -7.84 13.57 -5.20
C ASN A 280 -7.43 13.81 -6.66
N ASP A 281 -6.82 14.96 -6.92
CA ASP A 281 -6.42 15.38 -8.27
C ASP A 281 -5.43 14.40 -8.93
N ASN A 282 -4.53 13.80 -8.15
CA ASN A 282 -3.58 12.80 -8.66
C ASN A 282 -4.30 11.58 -9.25
N PHE A 283 -5.35 11.07 -8.57
CA PHE A 283 -6.15 9.96 -9.10
C PHE A 283 -6.91 10.36 -10.36
N LEU A 284 -7.54 11.53 -10.31
CA LEU A 284 -8.33 12.08 -11.42
C LEU A 284 -7.46 12.27 -12.67
N GLN A 285 -6.26 12.83 -12.51
CA GLN A 285 -5.29 13.01 -13.60
C GLN A 285 -4.80 11.66 -14.14
N ALA A 286 -4.44 10.72 -13.26
CA ALA A 286 -3.93 9.41 -13.66
C ALA A 286 -4.94 8.64 -14.54
N LEU A 287 -6.23 8.64 -14.19
CA LEU A 287 -7.28 7.97 -14.98
C LEU A 287 -7.97 8.87 -16.02
N GLY A 288 -7.76 10.18 -15.97
CA GLY A 288 -8.32 11.16 -16.92
C GLY A 288 -9.79 11.49 -16.70
N TYR A 289 -10.31 11.33 -15.49
CA TYR A 289 -11.70 11.67 -15.12
C TYR A 289 -11.75 12.93 -14.27
N THR A 290 -12.92 13.56 -14.19
CA THR A 290 -13.27 14.56 -13.19
C THR A 290 -14.01 13.93 -12.01
N LEU A 291 -13.98 14.57 -10.83
CA LEU A 291 -14.68 14.04 -9.64
C LEU A 291 -16.19 13.86 -9.90
N SER A 292 -16.81 14.80 -10.60
CA SER A 292 -18.24 14.73 -10.96
C SER A 292 -18.61 13.52 -11.82
N GLU A 293 -17.68 13.00 -12.62
CA GLU A 293 -17.93 11.83 -13.47
C GLU A 293 -17.88 10.51 -12.69
N ILE A 294 -17.14 10.47 -11.59
CA ILE A 294 -16.88 9.22 -10.85
C ILE A 294 -17.58 9.16 -9.49
N LYS A 295 -17.87 10.30 -8.86
CA LYS A 295 -18.50 10.33 -7.53
C LYS A 295 -19.88 9.68 -7.58
N GLY A 296 -20.15 8.77 -6.65
CA GLY A 296 -21.37 7.97 -6.62
C GLY A 296 -21.47 6.89 -7.70
N ARG A 297 -20.43 6.67 -8.51
CA ARG A 297 -20.32 5.51 -9.41
C ARG A 297 -19.60 4.37 -8.69
N ASN A 298 -19.75 3.14 -9.19
CA ASN A 298 -19.07 1.98 -8.63
C ASN A 298 -17.65 1.82 -9.20
N HIS A 299 -16.71 1.37 -8.38
CA HIS A 299 -15.32 1.06 -8.73
C HIS A 299 -15.16 0.22 -10.01
N SER A 300 -16.13 -0.65 -10.29
CA SER A 300 -16.17 -1.48 -11.50
C SER A 300 -16.02 -0.71 -12.81
N MET A 301 -16.31 0.59 -12.85
CA MET A 301 -16.10 1.43 -14.04
C MET A 301 -14.63 1.55 -14.46
N PHE A 302 -13.69 1.33 -13.53
CA PHE A 302 -12.25 1.39 -13.79
C PHE A 302 -11.64 0.03 -14.11
N VAL A 303 -12.44 -1.03 -14.14
CA VAL A 303 -11.99 -2.42 -14.23
C VAL A 303 -12.31 -2.96 -15.62
N ASP A 304 -11.43 -3.81 -16.16
CA ASP A 304 -11.70 -4.49 -17.43
C ASP A 304 -12.99 -5.32 -17.32
N PRO A 305 -13.88 -5.32 -18.35
CA PRO A 305 -15.13 -6.08 -18.29
C PRO A 305 -14.94 -7.56 -17.94
N SER A 306 -13.87 -8.20 -18.40
CA SER A 306 -13.59 -9.62 -18.10
C SER A 306 -13.24 -9.86 -16.63
N GLU A 307 -12.53 -8.93 -15.99
CA GLU A 307 -12.19 -8.99 -14.56
C GLU A 307 -13.39 -8.61 -13.69
N ARG A 308 -14.15 -7.57 -14.08
CA ARG A 308 -15.32 -7.07 -13.36
C ARG A 308 -16.34 -8.15 -13.04
N ASP A 309 -16.62 -9.01 -14.01
CA ASP A 309 -17.68 -10.02 -13.89
C ASP A 309 -17.17 -11.34 -13.24
N SER A 310 -15.88 -11.40 -12.91
CA SER A 310 -15.21 -12.57 -12.33
C SER A 310 -15.56 -12.82 -10.86
N GLN A 311 -15.34 -14.06 -10.42
CA GLN A 311 -15.44 -14.42 -9.00
C GLN A 311 -14.34 -13.76 -8.16
N ALA A 312 -13.16 -13.52 -8.74
CA ALA A 312 -12.04 -12.86 -8.07
C ALA A 312 -12.41 -11.43 -7.65
N TYR A 313 -13.09 -10.68 -8.51
CA TYR A 313 -13.55 -9.32 -8.19
C TYR A 313 -14.58 -9.29 -7.04
N ARG A 314 -15.50 -10.27 -6.99
CA ARG A 314 -16.45 -10.40 -5.87
C ARG A 314 -15.74 -10.76 -4.55
N ASN A 315 -14.81 -11.70 -4.60
CA ASN A 315 -14.02 -12.11 -3.44
C ASN A 315 -13.14 -10.98 -2.91
N PHE A 316 -12.61 -10.14 -3.81
CA PHE A 316 -11.82 -8.96 -3.48
C PHE A 316 -12.58 -7.99 -2.57
N TRP A 317 -13.80 -7.57 -2.96
CA TRP A 317 -14.62 -6.70 -2.12
C TRP A 317 -15.07 -7.38 -0.83
N ALA A 318 -15.37 -8.68 -0.87
CA ALA A 318 -15.70 -9.43 0.34
C ALA A 318 -14.55 -9.45 1.36
N ALA A 319 -13.29 -9.51 0.90
CA ALA A 319 -12.11 -9.44 1.76
C ALA A 319 -11.94 -8.05 2.39
N LEU A 320 -12.06 -6.98 1.59
CA LEU A 320 -12.02 -5.61 2.10
C LEU A 320 -13.09 -5.36 3.17
N ASN A 321 -14.29 -5.92 2.99
CA ASN A 321 -15.38 -5.79 3.95
C ASN A 321 -15.17 -6.57 5.25
N ARG A 322 -14.19 -7.49 5.29
CA ARG A 322 -13.72 -8.15 6.52
C ARG A 322 -12.53 -7.42 7.17
N GLY A 323 -12.07 -6.31 6.59
CA GLY A 323 -10.92 -5.56 7.07
C GLY A 323 -9.58 -6.04 6.51
N GLU A 324 -9.58 -6.97 5.55
CA GLU A 324 -8.38 -7.49 4.92
C GLU A 324 -7.91 -6.52 3.83
N TYR A 325 -6.79 -5.84 4.01
CA TYR A 325 -6.22 -4.98 2.98
C TYR A 325 -5.65 -5.81 1.82
N GLN A 326 -5.62 -5.24 0.62
CA GLN A 326 -4.97 -5.86 -0.53
C GLN A 326 -4.07 -4.87 -1.25
N ALA A 327 -2.87 -5.33 -1.65
CA ALA A 327 -1.94 -4.56 -2.46
C ALA A 327 -1.44 -5.40 -3.64
N ALA A 328 -1.50 -4.82 -4.84
CA ALA A 328 -1.00 -5.44 -6.06
C ALA A 328 -0.77 -4.40 -7.17
N GLU A 329 -0.21 -4.87 -8.28
CA GLU A 329 -0.23 -4.14 -9.55
C GLU A 329 -1.55 -4.47 -10.27
N TYR A 330 -2.28 -3.44 -10.71
CA TYR A 330 -3.57 -3.60 -11.37
C TYR A 330 -3.61 -2.85 -12.68
N LYS A 331 -4.16 -3.50 -13.71
CA LYS A 331 -4.60 -2.82 -14.93
C LYS A 331 -5.96 -2.16 -14.66
N ARG A 332 -6.09 -0.89 -15.02
CA ARG A 332 -7.32 -0.11 -14.93
C ARG A 332 -7.62 0.59 -16.24
N ILE A 333 -8.90 0.87 -16.45
CA ILE A 333 -9.42 1.53 -17.64
C ILE A 333 -9.72 2.98 -17.27
N GLY A 334 -8.93 3.89 -17.83
CA GLY A 334 -9.12 5.32 -17.77
C GLY A 334 -10.15 5.80 -18.79
N LYS A 335 -10.43 7.11 -18.77
CA LYS A 335 -11.36 7.76 -19.69
C LYS A 335 -10.96 7.50 -21.14
N GLY A 336 -11.96 7.20 -21.98
CA GLY A 336 -11.74 6.88 -23.39
C GLY A 336 -11.15 5.48 -23.64
N GLY A 337 -11.16 4.59 -22.64
CA GLY A 337 -10.64 3.22 -22.79
C GLY A 337 -9.13 3.11 -22.62
N ARG A 338 -8.45 4.17 -22.17
CA ARG A 338 -6.99 4.18 -21.98
C ARG A 338 -6.60 3.18 -20.90
N GLU A 339 -5.65 2.31 -21.21
CA GLU A 339 -5.07 1.41 -20.22
C GLU A 339 -4.12 2.17 -19.29
N VAL A 340 -4.29 1.98 -17.99
CA VAL A 340 -3.47 2.56 -16.94
C VAL A 340 -3.05 1.46 -15.99
N TRP A 341 -1.76 1.28 -15.78
CA TRP A 341 -1.25 0.38 -14.76
C TRP A 341 -0.97 1.14 -13.49
N ILE A 342 -1.48 0.63 -12.38
CA ILE A 342 -1.29 1.22 -11.07
C ILE A 342 -0.73 0.19 -10.10
N GLN A 343 0.24 0.60 -9.30
CA GLN A 343 0.57 -0.11 -8.07
C GLN A 343 -0.30 0.48 -6.97
N ALA A 344 -1.19 -0.31 -6.39
CA ALA A 344 -2.18 0.20 -5.46
C ALA A 344 -2.36 -0.68 -4.23
N SER A 345 -2.71 -0.05 -3.11
CA SER A 345 -3.18 -0.70 -1.89
C SER A 345 -4.59 -0.21 -1.55
N TYR A 346 -5.50 -1.14 -1.27
CA TYR A 346 -6.87 -0.89 -0.83
C TYR A 346 -6.94 -1.20 0.66
N ASN A 347 -7.20 -0.17 1.46
CA ASN A 347 -7.07 -0.22 2.92
C ASN A 347 -8.42 0.09 3.57
N PRO A 348 -9.09 -0.92 4.17
CA PRO A 348 -10.30 -0.68 4.95
C PRO A 348 -10.01 0.22 6.16
N ILE A 349 -10.87 1.22 6.38
CA ILE A 349 -10.82 2.09 7.55
C ILE A 349 -11.87 1.61 8.55
N LEU A 350 -11.42 1.40 9.78
CA LEU A 350 -12.22 0.83 10.86
C LEU A 350 -12.82 1.93 11.74
N ASP A 351 -14.02 1.69 12.27
CA ASP A 351 -14.64 2.52 13.29
C ASP A 351 -14.03 2.27 14.69
N LEU A 352 -14.56 2.95 15.72
CA LEU A 352 -14.11 2.78 17.11
C LEU A 352 -14.36 1.37 17.68
N ASN A 353 -15.18 0.55 17.03
CA ASN A 353 -15.48 -0.84 17.39
C ASN A 353 -14.69 -1.85 16.52
N GLY A 354 -13.77 -1.38 15.67
CA GLY A 354 -12.98 -2.22 14.78
C GLY A 354 -13.72 -2.72 13.54
N ARG A 355 -14.90 -2.18 13.23
CA ARG A 355 -15.68 -2.58 12.05
C ARG A 355 -15.30 -1.73 10.84
N PRO A 356 -15.01 -2.32 9.66
CA PRO A 356 -14.81 -1.55 8.43
C PRO A 356 -16.03 -0.68 8.13
N PHE A 357 -15.82 0.58 7.75
CA PHE A 357 -16.91 1.48 7.32
C PHE A 357 -16.64 2.16 5.97
N LYS A 358 -15.40 2.19 5.50
CA LYS A 358 -15.02 2.64 4.16
C LYS A 358 -13.70 2.02 3.72
N VAL A 359 -13.36 2.15 2.44
CA VAL A 359 -12.06 1.74 1.89
C VAL A 359 -11.33 2.94 1.32
N VAL A 360 -10.06 3.13 1.69
CA VAL A 360 -9.18 4.13 1.09
C VAL A 360 -8.13 3.43 0.26
N LYS A 361 -8.07 3.78 -1.01
CA LYS A 361 -7.07 3.28 -1.95
C LYS A 361 -5.99 4.31 -2.16
N TYR A 362 -4.74 3.89 -2.01
CA TYR A 362 -3.56 4.64 -2.42
C TYR A 362 -2.98 3.98 -3.67
N ALA A 363 -2.62 4.79 -4.67
CA ALA A 363 -2.11 4.30 -5.93
C ALA A 363 -0.99 5.17 -6.49
N THR A 364 -0.08 4.52 -7.20
CA THR A 364 0.96 5.17 -8.02
C THR A 364 0.76 4.70 -9.46
N ASP A 365 0.77 5.64 -10.42
CA ASP A 365 0.75 5.30 -11.85
C ASP A 365 2.12 4.72 -12.24
N VAL A 366 2.13 3.45 -12.62
CA VAL A 366 3.31 2.69 -13.04
C VAL A 366 3.23 2.30 -14.52
N THR A 367 2.31 2.92 -15.29
CA THR A 367 2.05 2.60 -16.70
C THR A 367 3.33 2.58 -17.53
N ARG A 368 4.17 3.60 -17.40
CA ARG A 368 5.45 3.67 -18.12
C ARG A 368 6.37 2.49 -17.76
N GLN A 369 6.48 2.15 -16.48
CA GLN A 369 7.36 1.08 -16.01
C GLN A 369 6.89 -0.29 -16.50
N VAL A 370 5.59 -0.55 -16.45
CA VAL A 370 5.00 -1.80 -16.94
C VAL A 370 5.15 -1.91 -18.46
N LEU A 371 4.87 -0.86 -19.22
CA LEU A 371 5.03 -0.87 -20.68
C LEU A 371 6.49 -1.09 -21.10
N VAL A 372 7.45 -0.47 -20.40
CA VAL A 372 8.89 -0.73 -20.62
C VAL A 372 9.25 -2.18 -20.30
N ARG A 373 8.78 -2.71 -19.17
CA ARG A 373 9.00 -4.12 -18.78
C ARG A 373 8.46 -5.09 -19.83
N MET A 374 7.22 -4.90 -20.27
CA MET A 374 6.60 -5.72 -21.32
C MET A 374 7.30 -5.57 -22.68
N GLY A 375 7.74 -4.36 -23.01
CA GLY A 375 8.53 -4.09 -24.23
C GLY A 375 9.86 -4.86 -24.21
N ASN A 376 10.59 -4.82 -23.10
CA ASN A 376 11.85 -5.53 -22.92
C ASN A 376 11.67 -7.05 -23.00
N GLU A 377 10.62 -7.60 -22.40
CA GLU A 377 10.31 -9.05 -22.51
C GLU A 377 10.03 -9.47 -23.96
N ARG A 378 9.27 -8.67 -24.71
CA ARG A 378 9.02 -8.93 -26.14
C ARG A 378 10.30 -8.87 -26.96
N VAL A 379 11.13 -7.86 -26.74
CA VAL A 379 12.43 -7.72 -27.43
C VAL A 379 13.33 -8.91 -27.11
N ARG A 380 13.37 -9.37 -25.86
CA ARG A 380 14.15 -10.56 -25.46
C ARG A 380 13.69 -11.81 -26.19
N GLY A 381 12.37 -12.08 -26.21
CA GLY A 381 11.84 -13.23 -26.94
C GLY A 381 12.15 -13.19 -28.44
N MET A 382 12.16 -11.99 -29.04
CA MET A 382 12.57 -11.82 -30.43
C MET A 382 14.07 -12.07 -30.64
N MET A 383 14.94 -11.63 -29.73
CA MET A 383 16.37 -11.92 -29.78
C MET A 383 16.68 -13.41 -29.63
N GLU A 384 15.99 -14.11 -28.72
CA GLU A 384 16.10 -15.56 -28.55
C GLU A 384 15.71 -16.30 -29.85
N SER A 385 14.62 -15.86 -30.51
CA SER A 385 14.19 -16.44 -31.79
C SER A 385 15.18 -16.19 -32.93
N VAL A 386 15.80 -15.01 -33.01
CA VAL A 386 16.81 -14.71 -34.04
C VAL A 386 18.09 -15.49 -33.78
N ALA A 387 18.52 -15.63 -32.52
CA ALA A 387 19.68 -16.44 -32.16
C ALA A 387 19.49 -17.91 -32.54
N ALA A 388 18.32 -18.49 -32.24
CA ALA A 388 17.97 -19.84 -32.65
C ALA A 388 17.98 -20.01 -34.18
N GLY A 389 17.40 -19.05 -34.91
CA GLY A 389 17.42 -19.05 -36.38
C GLY A 389 18.84 -18.94 -36.96
N ALA A 390 19.73 -18.17 -36.32
CA ALA A 390 21.14 -18.08 -36.72
C ALA A 390 21.91 -19.38 -36.44
N GLU A 391 21.62 -20.10 -35.35
CA GLU A 391 22.22 -21.42 -35.10
C GLU A 391 21.77 -22.45 -36.14
N GLU A 392 20.49 -22.46 -36.51
CA GLU A 392 19.94 -23.34 -37.54
C GLU A 392 20.53 -23.02 -38.92
N LEU A 393 20.63 -21.74 -39.29
CA LEU A 393 21.30 -21.31 -40.52
C LEU A 393 22.78 -21.73 -40.56
N ASN A 394 23.50 -21.64 -39.45
CA ASN A 394 24.89 -22.11 -39.36
C ASN A 394 25.00 -23.62 -39.61
N ALA A 395 24.04 -24.42 -39.12
CA ALA A 395 23.99 -25.84 -39.42
C ALA A 395 23.77 -26.09 -40.92
N SER A 396 22.80 -25.41 -41.54
CA SER A 396 22.55 -25.51 -42.98
C SER A 396 23.75 -25.07 -43.82
N VAL A 397 24.46 -24.01 -43.42
CA VAL A 397 25.68 -23.53 -44.08
C VAL A 397 26.78 -24.61 -44.05
N ARG A 398 26.95 -25.33 -42.94
CA ARG A 398 27.90 -26.45 -42.85
C ARG A 398 27.52 -27.59 -43.79
N GLU A 399 26.25 -27.98 -43.83
CA GLU A 399 25.77 -29.03 -44.72
C GLU A 399 25.96 -28.66 -46.20
N ILE A 400 25.68 -27.40 -46.58
CA ILE A 400 25.92 -26.91 -47.94
C ILE A 400 27.42 -26.95 -48.25
N SER A 401 28.28 -26.50 -47.34
CA SER A 401 29.75 -26.51 -47.55
C SER A 401 30.29 -27.94 -47.78
N GLU A 402 29.82 -28.91 -47.01
CA GLU A 402 30.13 -30.33 -47.20
C GLU A 402 29.63 -30.83 -48.57
N ALA A 403 28.40 -30.49 -48.95
CA ALA A 403 27.83 -30.83 -50.25
C ALA A 403 28.59 -30.19 -51.43
N MET A 404 29.10 -28.96 -51.26
CA MET A 404 29.92 -28.28 -52.27
C MET A 404 31.28 -28.96 -52.43
N THR A 405 31.92 -29.36 -51.33
CA THR A 405 33.18 -30.10 -51.34
C THR A 405 33.00 -31.42 -52.11
N LYS A 406 31.94 -32.17 -51.81
CA LYS A 406 31.62 -33.43 -52.50
C LYS A 406 31.25 -33.23 -53.97
N SER A 407 30.53 -32.16 -54.30
CA SER A 407 30.20 -31.79 -55.68
C SER A 407 31.47 -31.48 -56.48
N ARG A 408 32.44 -30.78 -55.86
CA ARG A 408 33.74 -30.48 -56.46
C ARG A 408 34.52 -31.76 -56.77
N GLU A 409 34.63 -32.66 -55.80
CA GLU A 409 35.30 -33.96 -56.00
C GLU A 409 34.64 -34.78 -57.12
N THR A 410 33.30 -34.78 -57.17
CA THR A 410 32.55 -35.47 -58.21
C THR A 410 32.79 -34.86 -59.59
N ALA A 411 32.82 -33.53 -59.70
CA ALA A 411 33.12 -32.83 -60.95
C ALA A 411 34.54 -33.13 -61.44
N ILE A 412 35.54 -33.13 -60.55
CA ILE A 412 36.93 -33.49 -60.87
C ILE A 412 36.99 -34.94 -61.36
N GLY A 413 36.37 -35.89 -60.62
CA GLY A 413 36.34 -37.29 -61.02
C GLY A 413 35.61 -37.53 -62.34
N ALA A 414 34.58 -36.75 -62.65
CA ALA A 414 33.90 -36.79 -63.95
C ALA A 414 34.80 -36.26 -65.08
N ALA A 415 35.53 -35.16 -64.84
CA ALA A 415 36.48 -34.61 -65.81
C ALA A 415 37.57 -35.63 -66.18
N ASP A 416 38.13 -36.34 -65.18
CA ASP A 416 39.14 -37.38 -65.39
C ASP A 416 38.60 -38.56 -66.22
N ARG A 417 37.35 -38.98 -65.97
CA ARG A 417 36.69 -40.04 -66.75
C ARG A 417 36.46 -39.62 -68.20
N VAL A 418 36.01 -38.38 -68.41
CA VAL A 418 35.83 -37.82 -69.77
C VAL A 418 37.17 -37.73 -70.49
N ALA A 419 38.24 -37.29 -69.83
CA ALA A 419 39.58 -37.26 -70.41
C ALA A 419 40.09 -38.66 -70.80
N SER A 420 39.83 -39.67 -69.98
CA SER A 420 40.16 -41.06 -70.30
C SER A 420 39.35 -41.60 -71.48
N ALA A 421 38.04 -41.31 -71.52
CA ALA A 421 37.17 -41.69 -72.64
C ALA A 421 37.58 -41.00 -73.95
N ASP A 422 37.98 -39.72 -73.90
CA ASP A 422 38.45 -38.94 -75.04
C ASP A 422 39.74 -39.56 -75.62
N SER A 423 40.69 -39.92 -74.76
CA SER A 423 41.91 -40.64 -75.15
C SER A 423 41.60 -41.99 -75.80
N GLN A 424 40.64 -42.76 -75.28
CA GLN A 424 40.22 -44.03 -75.87
C GLN A 424 39.53 -43.85 -77.23
N ALA A 425 38.66 -42.85 -77.37
CA ALA A 425 37.99 -42.52 -78.62
C ALA A 425 39.01 -42.07 -79.69
N LYS A 426 40.02 -41.29 -79.31
CA LYS A 426 41.11 -40.89 -80.20
C LYS A 426 41.93 -42.10 -80.68
N ARG A 427 42.29 -43.01 -79.78
CA ARG A 427 42.98 -44.27 -80.13
C ARG A 427 42.14 -45.15 -81.07
N LEU A 428 40.81 -45.18 -80.88
CA LEU A 428 39.90 -45.88 -81.78
C LEU A 428 39.90 -45.24 -83.18
N SER A 429 39.82 -43.91 -83.27
CA SER A 429 39.90 -43.21 -84.55
C SER A 429 41.23 -43.47 -85.28
N GLU A 430 42.36 -43.43 -84.56
CA GLU A 430 43.68 -43.78 -85.10
C GLU A 430 43.74 -45.24 -85.60
N ALA A 431 43.20 -46.19 -84.83
CA ALA A 431 43.13 -47.59 -85.24
C ALA A 431 42.25 -47.79 -86.49
N THR A 432 41.11 -47.10 -86.55
CA THR A 432 40.16 -47.18 -87.67
C THR A 432 40.79 -46.60 -88.94
N GLN A 433 41.55 -45.51 -88.84
CA GLN A 433 42.30 -44.93 -89.95
C GLN A 433 43.42 -45.86 -90.46
N ALA A 434 44.15 -46.52 -89.55
CA ALA A 434 45.13 -47.52 -89.92
C ALA A 434 44.48 -48.72 -90.64
N MET A 435 43.33 -49.19 -90.16
CA MET A 435 42.56 -50.27 -90.81
C MET A 435 42.06 -49.86 -92.20
N SER A 436 41.64 -48.60 -92.38
CA SER A 436 41.24 -48.07 -93.69
C SER A 436 42.36 -48.21 -94.71
N GLY A 437 43.61 -47.88 -94.33
CA GLY A 437 44.78 -48.06 -95.20
C GLY A 437 45.09 -49.53 -95.52
N ILE A 438 44.86 -50.45 -94.58
CA ILE A 438 45.02 -51.89 -94.81
C ILE A 438 43.96 -52.39 -95.81
N VAL A 439 42.70 -51.99 -95.64
CA VAL A 439 41.62 -52.40 -96.54
C VAL A 439 41.82 -51.86 -97.96
N GLU A 440 42.30 -50.62 -98.10
CA GLU A 440 42.68 -50.05 -99.40
C GLU A 440 43.79 -50.89 -100.07
N LEU A 441 44.82 -51.27 -99.30
CA LEU A 441 45.89 -52.15 -99.80
C LEU A 441 45.36 -53.51 -100.26
N ILE A 442 44.49 -54.16 -99.48
CA ILE A 442 43.88 -55.44 -99.87
C ILE A 442 42.98 -55.26 -101.11
N GLY A 443 42.23 -54.16 -101.18
CA GLY A 443 41.44 -53.79 -102.37
C GLY A 443 42.30 -53.67 -103.64
N ASN A 444 43.49 -53.08 -103.51
CA ASN A 444 44.47 -52.99 -104.60
C ASN A 444 45.02 -54.37 -105.00
N ILE A 445 45.37 -55.22 -104.02
CA ILE A 445 45.85 -56.59 -104.26
C ILE A 445 44.78 -57.45 -104.94
N THR A 446 43.53 -57.43 -104.47
CA THR A 446 42.42 -58.17 -105.09
C THR A 446 42.16 -57.70 -106.51
N GLY A 447 42.28 -56.39 -106.77
CA GLY A 447 42.25 -55.82 -108.12
C GLY A 447 43.36 -56.38 -109.02
N GLN A 448 44.60 -56.46 -108.54
CA GLN A 448 45.71 -57.07 -109.27
C GLN A 448 45.51 -58.57 -109.52
N ILE A 449 45.06 -59.33 -108.51
CA ILE A 449 44.76 -60.76 -108.65
C ILE A 449 43.66 -60.99 -109.70
N ASN A 450 42.62 -60.15 -109.71
CA ASN A 450 41.56 -60.24 -110.71
C ASN A 450 42.08 -59.98 -112.14
N LEU A 451 43.00 -59.03 -112.32
CA LEU A 451 43.66 -58.78 -113.61
C LEU A 451 44.58 -59.93 -114.03
N LEU A 452 45.35 -60.51 -113.10
CA LEU A 452 46.18 -61.69 -113.35
C LEU A 452 45.33 -62.90 -113.75
N ALA A 453 44.22 -63.12 -113.05
CA ALA A 453 43.27 -64.19 -113.36
C ALA A 453 42.59 -63.98 -114.73
N LEU A 454 42.28 -62.73 -115.09
CA LEU A 454 41.77 -62.38 -116.42
C LEU A 454 42.81 -62.69 -117.50
N ASN A 455 44.07 -62.29 -117.31
CA ASN A 455 45.17 -62.61 -118.23
C ASN A 455 45.36 -64.12 -118.38
N ALA A 456 45.33 -64.87 -117.28
CA ALA A 456 45.39 -66.33 -117.28
C ALA A 456 44.20 -66.97 -118.01
N THR A 457 43.00 -66.38 -117.88
CA THR A 457 41.80 -66.84 -118.62
C THR A 457 41.98 -66.65 -120.13
N ILE A 458 42.52 -65.50 -120.56
CA ILE A 458 42.80 -65.20 -121.97
C ILE A 458 43.83 -66.17 -122.54
N GLU A 459 44.94 -66.40 -121.83
CA GLU A 459 45.99 -67.31 -122.29
C GLU A 459 45.52 -68.77 -122.32
N SER A 460 44.68 -69.18 -121.36
CA SER A 460 44.03 -70.50 -121.35
C SER A 460 43.11 -70.69 -122.56
N ALA A 461 42.36 -69.65 -122.97
CA ALA A 461 41.53 -69.68 -124.18
C ALA A 461 42.38 -69.77 -125.46
N ARG A 462 43.57 -69.17 -125.46
CA ARG A 462 44.53 -69.19 -126.58
C ARG A 462 45.20 -70.54 -126.78
N ALA A 463 45.39 -71.31 -125.70
CA ALA A 463 46.01 -72.63 -125.70
C ALA A 463 45.10 -73.80 -126.17
N GLY A 464 43.83 -73.55 -126.49
CA GLY A 464 42.91 -74.57 -127.03
C GLY A 464 42.66 -75.75 -126.07
N ASP A 465 42.64 -76.98 -126.59
CA ASP A 465 42.33 -78.19 -125.80
C ASP A 465 43.33 -78.45 -124.65
N ALA A 466 44.58 -77.99 -124.77
CA ALA A 466 45.60 -78.10 -123.72
C ALA A 466 45.39 -77.14 -122.53
N GLY A 467 44.60 -76.07 -122.71
CA GLY A 467 44.36 -75.02 -121.72
C GLY A 467 43.14 -75.23 -120.81
N ARG A 468 42.32 -76.27 -121.05
CA ARG A 468 41.04 -76.46 -120.34
C ARG A 468 41.15 -76.53 -118.81
N GLY A 469 42.15 -77.24 -118.29
CA GLY A 469 42.39 -77.31 -116.84
C GLY A 469 42.81 -75.97 -116.23
N PHE A 470 43.64 -75.20 -116.94
CA PHE A 470 44.07 -73.86 -116.53
C PHE A 470 42.93 -72.83 -116.59
N ALA A 471 42.01 -72.95 -117.55
CA ALA A 471 40.85 -72.07 -117.66
C ALA A 471 39.92 -72.18 -116.43
N VAL A 472 39.73 -73.40 -115.89
CA VAL A 472 38.93 -73.61 -114.67
C VAL A 472 39.59 -72.94 -113.46
N VAL A 473 40.90 -73.15 -113.27
CA VAL A 473 41.65 -72.52 -112.17
C VAL A 473 41.65 -70.99 -112.30
N ALA A 474 41.85 -70.44 -113.50
CA ALA A 474 41.83 -68.99 -113.73
C ALA A 474 40.45 -68.38 -113.46
N SER A 475 39.36 -69.06 -113.86
CA SER A 475 38.00 -68.64 -113.53
C SER A 475 37.73 -68.70 -112.02
N GLU A 476 38.23 -69.72 -111.34
CA GLU A 476 38.07 -69.86 -109.88
C GLU A 476 38.83 -68.76 -109.12
N VAL A 477 40.07 -68.46 -109.52
CA VAL A 477 40.86 -67.35 -108.96
C VAL A 477 40.20 -66.00 -109.24
N LYS A 478 39.61 -65.80 -110.42
CA LYS A 478 38.85 -64.59 -110.77
C LYS A 478 37.60 -64.43 -109.89
N ASN A 479 36.86 -65.52 -109.67
CA ASN A 479 35.70 -65.53 -108.78
C ASN A 479 36.10 -65.22 -107.32
N LEU A 480 37.15 -65.86 -106.82
CA LEU A 480 37.74 -65.59 -105.50
C LEU A 480 38.18 -64.13 -105.36
N ALA A 481 38.85 -63.56 -106.36
CA ALA A 481 39.27 -62.16 -106.34
C ALA A 481 38.08 -61.19 -106.33
N THR A 482 37.01 -61.53 -107.06
CA THR A 482 35.76 -60.73 -107.06
C THR A 482 35.04 -60.80 -105.71
N GLN A 483 34.95 -61.99 -105.11
CA GLN A 483 34.39 -62.17 -103.76
C GLN A 483 35.23 -61.45 -102.70
N ALA A 484 36.55 -61.55 -102.78
CA ALA A 484 37.47 -60.86 -101.89
C ALA A 484 37.33 -59.34 -102.01
N LYS A 485 37.22 -58.80 -103.24
CA LYS A 485 36.96 -57.38 -103.49
C LYS A 485 35.66 -56.93 -102.84
N ALA A 486 34.56 -57.65 -103.06
CA ALA A 486 33.26 -57.34 -102.46
C ALA A 486 33.31 -57.37 -100.92
N ALA A 487 34.05 -58.34 -100.34
CA ALA A 487 34.28 -58.39 -98.90
C ALA A 487 35.09 -57.20 -98.39
N THR A 488 36.17 -56.79 -99.07
CA THR A 488 36.94 -55.59 -98.70
C THR A 488 36.14 -54.30 -98.84
N ASP A 489 35.32 -54.16 -99.88
CA ASP A 489 34.46 -52.98 -100.05
C ASP A 489 33.47 -52.86 -98.88
N LYS A 490 32.90 -54.00 -98.44
CA LYS A 490 32.03 -54.05 -97.26
C LYS A 490 32.78 -53.69 -95.97
N ILE A 491 33.97 -54.24 -95.75
CA ILE A 491 34.80 -53.89 -94.58
C ILE A 491 35.16 -52.39 -94.60
N GLY A 492 35.46 -51.83 -95.78
CA GLY A 492 35.73 -50.41 -95.95
C GLY A 492 34.55 -49.53 -95.52
N ALA A 493 33.33 -49.91 -95.88
CA ALA A 493 32.12 -49.22 -95.45
C ALA A 493 31.91 -49.29 -93.92
N GLU A 494 32.14 -50.45 -93.29
CA GLU A 494 32.06 -50.61 -91.84
C GLU A 494 33.10 -49.74 -91.10
N ILE A 495 34.34 -49.68 -91.61
CA ILE A 495 35.41 -48.82 -91.08
C ILE A 495 35.04 -47.34 -91.19
N ALA A 496 34.48 -46.91 -92.32
CA ALA A 496 34.01 -45.53 -92.48
C ALA A 496 32.90 -45.19 -91.48
N GLY A 497 31.96 -46.12 -91.25
CA GLY A 497 30.93 -46.00 -90.22
C GLY A 497 31.52 -45.86 -88.81
N LEU A 498 32.49 -46.71 -88.45
CA LEU A 498 33.19 -46.65 -87.17
C LEU A 498 33.94 -45.32 -86.96
N ASN A 499 34.52 -44.76 -88.02
CA ASN A 499 35.19 -43.47 -87.94
C ASN A 499 34.18 -42.32 -87.72
N GLY A 500 33.02 -42.38 -88.39
CA GLY A 500 31.92 -41.44 -88.16
C GLY A 500 31.42 -41.47 -86.71
N ILE A 501 31.15 -42.67 -86.18
CA ILE A 501 30.74 -42.87 -84.78
C ILE A 501 31.82 -42.35 -83.82
N SER A 502 33.10 -42.63 -84.09
CA SER A 502 34.20 -42.14 -83.26
C SER A 502 34.26 -40.62 -83.21
N SER A 503 34.02 -39.94 -84.35
CA SER A 503 33.95 -38.48 -84.40
C SER A 503 32.75 -37.92 -83.61
N GLU A 504 31.60 -38.57 -83.67
CA GLU A 504 30.42 -38.18 -82.87
C GLU A 504 30.69 -38.34 -81.37
N VAL A 505 31.34 -39.43 -80.96
CA VAL A 505 31.75 -39.67 -79.57
C VAL A 505 32.69 -38.57 -79.07
N VAL A 506 33.71 -38.18 -79.85
CA VAL A 506 34.63 -37.09 -79.48
C VAL A 506 33.89 -35.76 -79.31
N ASN A 507 32.95 -35.44 -80.21
CA ASN A 507 32.14 -34.23 -80.09
C ASN A 507 31.26 -34.24 -78.84
N ALA A 508 30.63 -35.37 -78.52
CA ALA A 508 29.84 -35.53 -77.31
C ALA A 508 30.70 -35.38 -76.04
N LEU A 509 31.90 -35.95 -76.02
CA LEU A 509 32.83 -35.82 -74.89
C LEU A 509 33.30 -34.38 -74.69
N ASN A 510 33.54 -33.62 -75.75
CA ASN A 510 33.87 -32.20 -75.66
C ASN A 510 32.72 -31.37 -75.07
N ALA A 511 31.47 -31.65 -75.45
CA ALA A 511 30.30 -31.00 -74.85
C ALA A 511 30.17 -31.35 -73.36
N ILE A 512 30.32 -32.62 -72.98
CA ILE A 512 30.28 -33.06 -71.57
C ILE A 512 31.40 -32.38 -70.77
N LYS A 513 32.60 -32.25 -71.34
CA LYS A 513 33.73 -31.56 -70.71
C LYS A 513 33.41 -30.10 -70.39
N ALA A 514 32.78 -29.38 -71.32
CA ALA A 514 32.35 -28.00 -71.10
C ALA A 514 31.29 -27.88 -70.00
N GLU A 515 30.31 -28.80 -69.96
CA GLU A 515 29.31 -28.82 -68.89
C GLU A 515 29.92 -29.10 -67.51
N ILE A 516 30.91 -30.00 -67.43
CA ILE A 516 31.64 -30.25 -66.17
C ILE A 516 32.43 -29.01 -65.72
N GLN A 517 32.99 -28.24 -66.64
CA GLN A 517 33.66 -26.98 -66.32
C GLN A 517 32.69 -25.96 -65.74
N ASN A 518 31.51 -25.78 -66.34
CA ASN A 518 30.46 -24.92 -65.80
C ASN A 518 30.04 -25.34 -64.38
N VAL A 519 29.87 -26.65 -64.15
CA VAL A 519 29.56 -27.19 -62.81
C VAL A 519 30.66 -26.83 -61.81
N SER A 520 31.93 -26.96 -62.18
CA SER A 520 33.06 -26.60 -61.31
C SER A 520 33.07 -25.10 -60.95
N GLU A 521 32.71 -24.24 -61.90
CA GLU A 521 32.57 -22.79 -61.68
C GLU A 521 31.42 -22.48 -60.72
N TYR A 522 30.23 -23.07 -60.94
CA TYR A 522 29.10 -22.92 -60.02
C TYR A 522 29.42 -23.42 -58.62
N VAL A 523 30.17 -24.52 -58.52
CA VAL A 523 30.61 -25.06 -57.24
C VAL A 523 31.51 -24.08 -56.50
N THR A 524 32.47 -23.47 -57.21
CA THR A 524 33.37 -22.48 -56.64
C THR A 524 32.64 -21.22 -56.20
N SER A 525 31.72 -20.71 -57.03
CA SER A 525 30.92 -19.52 -56.69
C SER A 525 30.01 -19.76 -55.50
N THR A 526 29.39 -20.94 -55.41
CA THR A 526 28.50 -21.28 -54.29
C THR A 526 29.29 -21.45 -52.99
N ALA A 527 30.46 -22.09 -53.04
CA ALA A 527 31.33 -22.22 -51.88
C ALA A 527 31.74 -20.85 -51.30
N ALA A 528 32.10 -19.90 -52.16
CA ALA A 528 32.44 -18.54 -51.74
C ALA A 528 31.25 -17.82 -51.04
N ALA A 529 30.04 -17.93 -51.60
CA ALA A 529 28.84 -17.35 -51.00
C ALA A 529 28.50 -18.01 -49.64
N VAL A 530 28.75 -19.30 -49.49
CA VAL A 530 28.53 -20.05 -48.25
C VAL A 530 29.53 -19.63 -47.15
N GLU A 531 30.79 -19.37 -47.49
CA GLU A 531 31.77 -18.81 -46.53
C GLU A 531 31.36 -17.41 -46.03
N GLU A 532 30.86 -16.56 -46.92
CA GLU A 532 30.33 -15.24 -46.55
C GLU A 532 29.10 -15.37 -45.63
N GLN A 533 28.16 -16.26 -45.96
CA GLN A 533 27.01 -16.55 -45.11
C GLN A 533 27.41 -17.09 -43.74
N SER A 534 28.43 -17.94 -43.64
CA SER A 534 28.94 -18.43 -42.35
C SER A 534 29.42 -17.30 -41.45
N THR A 535 30.13 -16.33 -42.03
CA THR A 535 30.63 -15.16 -41.30
C THR A 535 29.49 -14.30 -40.77
N VAL A 536 28.54 -13.93 -41.63
CA VAL A 536 27.37 -13.12 -41.26
C VAL A 536 26.53 -13.80 -40.19
N THR A 537 26.32 -15.11 -40.32
CA THR A 537 25.50 -15.87 -39.37
C THR A 537 26.20 -15.98 -38.00
N GLY A 538 27.53 -16.15 -37.98
CA GLY A 538 28.33 -16.10 -36.76
C GLY A 538 28.26 -14.74 -36.05
N GLU A 539 28.39 -13.64 -36.80
CA GLU A 539 28.24 -12.28 -36.26
C GLU A 539 26.84 -12.01 -35.72
N MET A 540 25.80 -12.51 -36.39
CA MET A 540 24.41 -12.37 -35.96
C MET A 540 24.17 -13.08 -34.63
N SER A 541 24.62 -14.32 -34.49
CA SER A 541 24.50 -15.09 -33.24
C SER A 541 25.23 -14.38 -32.09
N SER A 542 26.48 -13.95 -32.30
CA SER A 542 27.25 -13.21 -31.29
C SER A 542 26.59 -11.88 -30.91
N SER A 543 26.04 -11.15 -31.89
CA SER A 543 25.37 -9.87 -31.64
C SER A 543 24.06 -10.05 -30.88
N MET A 544 23.27 -11.09 -31.17
CA MET A 544 22.07 -11.40 -30.40
C MET A 544 22.39 -11.82 -28.96
N GLN A 545 23.45 -12.61 -28.75
CA GLN A 545 23.89 -12.97 -27.40
C GLN A 545 24.33 -11.75 -26.58
N ARG A 546 25.09 -10.83 -27.19
CA ARG A 546 25.47 -9.56 -26.54
C ARG A 546 24.25 -8.71 -26.22
N ALA A 547 23.35 -8.54 -27.18
CA ALA A 547 22.16 -7.73 -26.98
C ALA A 547 21.22 -8.31 -25.91
N ALA A 548 21.09 -9.64 -25.83
CA ALA A 548 20.37 -10.32 -24.75
C ALA A 548 21.03 -10.11 -23.38
N ALA A 549 22.37 -10.18 -23.30
CA ALA A 549 23.10 -9.91 -22.06
C ALA A 549 22.97 -8.45 -21.61
N GLU A 550 23.03 -7.48 -22.52
CA GLU A 550 22.79 -6.07 -22.25
C GLU A 550 21.36 -5.82 -21.76
N ALA A 551 20.36 -6.40 -22.43
CA ALA A 551 18.97 -6.32 -22.00
C ALA A 551 18.76 -6.88 -20.58
N GLN A 552 19.47 -7.95 -20.23
CA GLN A 552 19.45 -8.54 -18.88
C GLN A 552 20.13 -7.62 -17.85
N ALA A 553 21.25 -6.98 -18.21
CA ALA A 553 21.93 -6.02 -17.33
C ALA A 553 21.08 -4.78 -17.04
N ILE A 554 20.40 -4.25 -18.07
CA ILE A 554 19.44 -3.13 -17.93
C ILE A 554 18.27 -3.53 -17.03
N ALA A 555 17.69 -4.73 -17.24
CA ALA A 555 16.59 -5.22 -16.42
C ALA A 555 16.99 -5.44 -14.95
N ALA A 556 18.24 -5.81 -14.68
CA ALA A 556 18.80 -5.98 -13.34
C ALA A 556 19.19 -4.65 -12.66
N GLY A 557 19.03 -3.50 -13.33
CA GLY A 557 19.39 -2.18 -12.79
C GLY A 557 20.90 -1.98 -12.60
N ARG A 558 21.73 -2.69 -13.38
CA ARG A 558 23.21 -2.64 -13.29
C ARG A 558 23.88 -1.82 -14.40
N ALA A 559 23.13 -0.96 -15.08
CA ALA A 559 23.66 -0.08 -16.13
C ALA A 559 24.10 1.27 -15.58
#